data_AF-A0A232M1K1-F1
#
_entry.id   AF-A0A232M1K1-F1
#
_cell.length_a   1.000
_cell.length_b   1.000
_cell.length_c   1.000
_cell.angle_alpha   90.00
_cell.angle_beta   90.00
_cell.angle_gamma   90.00
#
_symmetry.space_group_name_H-M   'P 1'
#
loop_
_entity.id
_entity.type
_entity.pdbx_description
1 polymer ?
#
loop_
_entity_poly.entity_id
_entity_poly.type
_entity_poly.pdbx_seq_one_letter_code
_entity_poly.pdbx_strand_id
1 'polypeptide(L)'
;MADSLRLGEEVSGHPPVEGETSANVETSSEANDSTHMEKINLRMHIGLGKNPGDPPSLLPPEIQPLFFIELAPDSTRRGAKCRLYTCGKNIYPGELRVALNPGMSSWHRMSTDFYHVECFEKIADFSQADFLDRIQPLTRTTWKLRGLKANSVLSGNYLVPGGVERLVLEWKVTRGEWIDKRDGSYDESKNRLDQGFDDLLHKAGSAGYKPQAKPENMERSEYYNLLSCLAPYESDGPDDTEEWNLFDQYLDRTAETLDNPHDLSQMLLRWEIDVMLATKEEDQLGDVGKEAKLELNEKAIKALKRLSTIPMPQSFFGDFPFT
;
A
#
# COMPACT_ATOMS: atom_id res chain seq x y z
N MET A 1 -83.85 3.22 -57.02
CA MET A 1 -82.68 2.38 -57.37
C MET A 1 -82.41 1.54 -56.14
N ALA A 2 -83.13 0.42 -56.02
CA ALA A 2 -82.62 -0.96 -56.18
C ALA A 2 -81.69 -1.33 -54.99
N ASP A 3 -82.22 -2.00 -53.96
CA ASP A 3 -82.36 -3.47 -53.79
C ASP A 3 -81.02 -4.15 -53.46
N SER A 4 -80.85 -4.67 -52.21
CA SER A 4 -81.01 -6.11 -51.82
C SER A 4 -79.74 -6.92 -52.16
N LEU A 5 -78.98 -7.58 -51.27
CA LEU A 5 -79.24 -8.68 -50.31
C LEU A 5 -77.94 -8.88 -49.46
N ARG A 6 -77.94 -9.10 -48.12
CA ARG A 6 -78.04 -10.40 -47.38
C ARG A 6 -77.03 -11.46 -47.85
N LEU A 7 -76.24 -12.21 -47.08
CA LEU A 7 -76.12 -12.71 -45.68
C LEU A 7 -74.63 -13.13 -45.50
N GLY A 8 -74.01 -13.44 -44.35
CA GLY A 8 -74.42 -13.67 -42.96
C GLY A 8 -73.23 -14.27 -42.18
N GLU A 9 -73.29 -14.10 -40.85
CA GLU A 9 -72.79 -14.97 -39.74
C GLU A 9 -71.30 -15.39 -39.67
N GLU A 10 -70.63 -15.56 -38.53
CA GLU A 10 -70.72 -15.20 -37.10
C GLU A 10 -69.37 -15.67 -36.49
N VAL A 11 -68.61 -14.81 -35.80
CA VAL A 11 -68.33 -14.79 -34.33
C VAL A 11 -67.56 -15.99 -33.74
N SER A 12 -66.37 -15.69 -33.18
CA SER A 12 -65.79 -16.22 -31.91
C SER A 12 -64.30 -15.84 -31.88
N GLY A 13 -63.68 -15.17 -30.90
CA GLY A 13 -64.08 -14.64 -29.59
C GLY A 13 -62.79 -14.19 -28.85
N HIS A 14 -62.84 -13.02 -28.18
CA HIS A 14 -62.02 -12.56 -27.02
C HIS A 14 -60.46 -12.48 -27.12
N PRO A 15 -59.76 -11.76 -26.21
CA PRO A 15 -59.49 -10.31 -26.19
C PRO A 15 -57.94 -10.02 -26.18
N PRO A 16 -57.44 -8.78 -26.00
CA PRO A 16 -56.05 -8.43 -26.33
C PRO A 16 -55.08 -8.84 -25.21
N VAL A 17 -53.92 -9.37 -25.59
CA VAL A 17 -52.77 -9.53 -24.67
C VAL A 17 -51.79 -8.39 -24.94
N GLU A 18 -51.43 -7.78 -23.82
CA GLU A 18 -50.62 -6.59 -23.63
C GLU A 18 -49.16 -6.80 -24.05
N GLY A 19 -48.57 -5.73 -24.60
CA GLY A 19 -47.24 -5.26 -24.19
C GLY A 19 -46.03 -6.15 -24.50
N GLU A 20 -45.61 -6.22 -25.76
CA GLU A 20 -44.19 -6.46 -26.07
C GLU A 20 -43.43 -5.13 -26.07
N THR A 21 -43.14 -4.62 -24.86
CA THR A 21 -42.01 -3.71 -24.68
C THR A 21 -40.74 -4.53 -24.85
N SER A 22 -40.04 -4.29 -25.96
CA SER A 22 -38.66 -4.71 -26.16
C SER A 22 -37.78 -4.09 -25.08
N ALA A 23 -37.60 -4.82 -23.98
CA ALA A 23 -36.50 -4.58 -23.06
C ALA A 23 -35.24 -5.11 -23.74
N ASN A 24 -34.49 -4.18 -24.36
CA ASN A 24 -33.06 -4.33 -24.52
C ASN A 24 -32.50 -4.68 -23.13
N VAL A 25 -32.14 -5.94 -22.95
CA VAL A 25 -31.24 -6.35 -21.88
C VAL A 25 -29.93 -5.65 -22.20
N GLU A 26 -29.70 -4.53 -21.53
CA GLU A 26 -28.39 -3.94 -21.38
C GLU A 26 -27.51 -4.97 -20.68
N THR A 27 -26.89 -5.82 -21.48
CA THR A 27 -25.70 -6.59 -21.13
C THR A 27 -24.56 -5.58 -20.95
N SER A 28 -24.58 -4.84 -19.83
CA SER A 28 -23.51 -3.94 -19.44
C SER A 28 -22.37 -4.75 -18.83
N SER A 29 -21.43 -5.15 -19.69
CA SER A 29 -20.00 -5.27 -19.41
C SER A 29 -19.57 -5.92 -18.09
N GLU A 30 -19.93 -7.17 -17.85
CA GLU A 30 -19.01 -8.09 -17.13
C GLU A 30 -17.89 -8.46 -18.11
N ALA A 31 -17.00 -7.51 -18.37
CA ALA A 31 -15.77 -7.77 -19.08
C ALA A 31 -14.86 -8.61 -18.17
N ASN A 32 -15.07 -9.93 -18.21
CA ASN A 32 -14.11 -10.98 -17.89
C ASN A 32 -13.08 -10.54 -16.81
N ASP A 33 -13.50 -10.42 -15.54
CA ASP A 33 -12.60 -10.05 -14.44
C ASP A 33 -11.56 -11.16 -14.30
N SER A 34 -10.49 -10.99 -15.05
CA SER A 34 -9.37 -11.91 -15.11
C SER A 34 -8.85 -12.20 -13.70
N THR A 35 -9.02 -11.30 -12.74
CA THR A 35 -8.52 -11.44 -11.37
C THR A 35 -9.56 -11.93 -10.35
N HIS A 36 -10.77 -12.26 -10.80
CA HIS A 36 -11.89 -12.60 -9.92
C HIS A 36 -11.59 -13.79 -8.99
N MET A 37 -10.99 -14.85 -9.53
CA MET A 37 -10.68 -16.05 -8.75
C MET A 37 -9.56 -15.78 -7.74
N GLU A 38 -8.57 -14.96 -8.09
CA GLU A 38 -7.49 -14.54 -7.19
C GLU A 38 -8.02 -13.70 -6.04
N LYS A 39 -8.97 -12.78 -6.27
CA LYS A 39 -9.65 -12.02 -5.22
C LYS A 39 -10.35 -12.94 -4.23
N ILE A 40 -11.13 -13.90 -4.74
CA ILE A 40 -11.80 -14.93 -3.93
C ILE A 40 -10.78 -15.72 -3.10
N ASN A 41 -9.72 -16.20 -3.73
CA ASN A 41 -8.70 -16.99 -3.07
C ASN A 41 -8.00 -16.19 -1.97
N LEU A 42 -7.67 -14.92 -2.22
CA LEU A 42 -7.04 -14.06 -1.22
C LEU A 42 -7.97 -13.83 -0.03
N ARG A 43 -9.26 -13.52 -0.27
CA ARG A 43 -10.27 -13.36 0.79
C ARG A 43 -10.35 -14.59 1.69
N MET A 44 -10.51 -15.76 1.10
CA MET A 44 -10.56 -17.02 1.86
C MET A 44 -9.25 -17.31 2.60
N HIS A 45 -8.10 -16.99 1.97
CA HIS A 45 -6.78 -17.19 2.56
C HIS A 45 -6.58 -16.35 3.82
N ILE A 46 -7.16 -15.16 3.88
CA ILE A 46 -7.15 -14.31 5.08
C ILE A 46 -8.30 -14.59 6.05
N GLY A 47 -9.12 -15.61 5.78
CA GLY A 47 -10.21 -16.07 6.66
C GLY A 47 -11.57 -15.42 6.43
N LEU A 48 -11.70 -14.56 5.42
CA LEU A 48 -12.98 -13.94 5.05
C LEU A 48 -13.85 -14.89 4.22
N GLY A 49 -15.14 -14.55 4.11
CA GLY A 49 -16.06 -15.20 3.18
C GLY A 49 -15.69 -14.95 1.72
N LYS A 50 -16.17 -15.83 0.83
CA LYS A 50 -15.87 -15.81 -0.62
C LYS A 50 -16.14 -14.45 -1.23
N ASN A 51 -17.29 -13.85 -0.90
CA ASN A 51 -17.69 -12.53 -1.33
C ASN A 51 -17.76 -11.56 -0.13
N PRO A 52 -17.76 -10.24 -0.36
CA PRO A 52 -18.11 -9.26 0.66
C PRO A 52 -19.49 -9.56 1.28
N GLY A 53 -19.57 -9.51 2.61
CA GLY A 53 -20.80 -9.82 3.37
C GLY A 53 -21.06 -11.30 3.63
N ASP A 54 -20.37 -12.23 2.95
CA ASP A 54 -20.44 -13.65 3.29
C ASP A 54 -19.87 -13.90 4.71
N PRO A 55 -20.41 -14.89 5.45
CA PRO A 55 -19.86 -15.25 6.74
C PRO A 55 -18.38 -15.67 6.61
N PRO A 56 -17.54 -15.43 7.64
CA PRO A 56 -16.15 -15.85 7.66
C PRO A 56 -16.00 -17.35 7.41
N SER A 57 -14.82 -17.75 6.93
CA SER A 57 -14.50 -19.17 6.76
C SER A 57 -14.68 -19.94 8.08
N LEU A 58 -15.32 -21.10 8.02
CA LEU A 58 -15.50 -22.00 9.17
C LEU A 58 -14.17 -22.53 9.73
N LEU A 59 -13.09 -22.40 8.96
CA LEU A 59 -11.73 -22.76 9.35
C LEU A 59 -10.85 -21.52 9.17
N PRO A 60 -10.68 -20.68 10.21
CA PRO A 60 -9.76 -19.55 10.14
C PRO A 60 -8.33 -20.05 10.00
N PRO A 61 -7.45 -19.28 9.33
CA PRO A 61 -6.06 -19.69 9.19
C PRO A 61 -5.37 -19.72 10.55
N GLU A 62 -4.61 -20.79 10.81
CA GLU A 62 -3.83 -20.97 12.05
C GLU A 62 -2.78 -19.85 12.22
N ILE A 63 -2.24 -19.36 11.10
CA ILE A 63 -1.33 -18.22 11.04
C ILE A 63 -1.96 -17.19 10.12
N GLN A 64 -2.24 -15.99 10.66
CA GLN A 64 -2.79 -14.89 9.89
C GLN A 64 -1.80 -14.41 8.82
N PRO A 65 -2.18 -14.41 7.53
CA PRO A 65 -1.31 -13.89 6.49
C PRO A 65 -1.08 -12.38 6.63
N LEU A 66 0.19 -11.98 6.46
CA LEU A 66 0.61 -10.59 6.40
C LEU A 66 1.16 -10.26 5.00
N PHE A 67 1.05 -8.99 4.63
CA PHE A 67 1.45 -8.45 3.33
C PHE A 67 2.65 -7.54 3.54
N PHE A 68 3.85 -8.06 3.31
CA PHE A 68 5.06 -7.29 3.57
C PHE A 68 5.48 -6.49 2.35
N ILE A 69 5.62 -5.17 2.49
CA ILE A 69 6.32 -4.33 1.51
C ILE A 69 7.82 -4.49 1.80
N GLU A 70 8.56 -5.07 0.86
CA GLU A 70 9.99 -5.36 0.99
C GLU A 70 10.74 -5.07 -0.31
N LEU A 71 12.05 -4.84 -0.22
CA LEU A 71 12.92 -4.85 -1.40
C LEU A 71 13.13 -6.28 -1.89
N ALA A 72 13.14 -6.48 -3.20
CA ALA A 72 13.63 -7.72 -3.76
C ALA A 72 15.14 -7.85 -3.47
N PRO A 73 15.60 -8.96 -2.85
CA PRO A 73 16.99 -9.13 -2.48
C PRO A 73 17.87 -9.29 -3.71
N ASP A 74 19.16 -9.03 -3.54
CA ASP A 74 20.17 -9.37 -4.54
C ASP A 74 20.15 -10.87 -4.83
N SER A 75 19.71 -11.22 -6.05
CA SER A 75 19.66 -12.60 -6.53
C SER A 75 20.40 -12.68 -7.86
N THR A 76 21.13 -13.77 -8.06
CA THR A 76 22.21 -13.76 -9.04
C THR A 76 21.78 -13.55 -10.48
N ARG A 77 20.56 -13.91 -10.96
CA ARG A 77 20.17 -13.66 -12.38
C ARG A 77 18.68 -13.56 -12.77
N ARG A 78 17.69 -13.92 -11.95
CA ARG A 78 16.32 -14.14 -12.48
C ARG A 78 15.16 -13.37 -11.85
N GLY A 79 15.35 -12.72 -10.70
CA GLY A 79 14.25 -12.09 -9.98
C GLY A 79 13.19 -13.11 -9.52
N ALA A 80 12.20 -12.65 -8.75
CA ALA A 80 11.05 -13.47 -8.37
C ALA A 80 9.94 -13.32 -9.41
N LYS A 81 9.23 -14.38 -9.77
CA LYS A 81 8.08 -14.25 -10.68
C LYS A 81 6.89 -13.65 -9.92
N CYS A 82 6.25 -12.61 -10.47
CA CYS A 82 5.00 -12.09 -9.93
C CYS A 82 3.91 -13.18 -10.00
N ARG A 83 3.19 -13.36 -8.90
CA ARG A 83 2.18 -14.41 -8.74
C ARG A 83 0.83 -14.07 -9.35
N LEU A 84 0.59 -12.82 -9.70
CA LEU A 84 -0.58 -12.46 -10.50
C LEU A 84 -0.39 -13.00 -11.92
N TYR A 85 -1.22 -13.94 -12.34
CA TYR A 85 -1.01 -14.67 -13.59
C TYR A 85 -1.05 -13.75 -14.84
N THR A 86 -1.82 -12.67 -14.79
CA THR A 86 -1.92 -11.68 -15.88
C THR A 86 -0.67 -10.81 -16.02
N CYS A 87 0.17 -10.71 -14.98
CA CYS A 87 1.37 -9.89 -15.01
C CYS A 87 2.46 -10.54 -15.87
N GLY A 88 2.81 -11.80 -15.60
CA GLY A 88 3.83 -12.55 -16.34
C GLY A 88 5.27 -12.05 -16.19
N LYS A 89 5.51 -10.88 -15.57
CA LYS A 89 6.82 -10.27 -15.37
C LYS A 89 7.53 -10.79 -14.13
N ASN A 90 8.86 -10.64 -14.12
CA ASN A 90 9.68 -10.85 -12.94
C ASN A 90 9.79 -9.54 -12.14
N ILE A 91 10.06 -9.71 -10.85
CA ILE A 91 10.39 -8.67 -9.87
C ILE A 91 11.90 -8.77 -9.66
N TYR A 92 12.62 -7.75 -10.10
CA TYR A 92 14.09 -7.74 -10.11
C TYR A 92 14.67 -7.24 -8.78
N PRO A 93 15.93 -7.60 -8.46
CA PRO A 93 16.62 -7.07 -7.28
C PRO A 93 16.53 -5.55 -7.17
N GLY A 94 16.30 -5.06 -5.95
CA GLY A 94 16.13 -3.63 -5.67
C GLY A 94 14.72 -3.08 -5.93
N GLU A 95 13.83 -3.81 -6.62
CA GLU A 95 12.43 -3.36 -6.79
C GLU A 95 11.62 -3.60 -5.51
N LEU A 96 10.74 -2.66 -5.17
CA LEU A 96 9.73 -2.88 -4.14
C LEU A 96 8.70 -3.94 -4.58
N ARG A 97 8.31 -4.78 -3.63
CA ARG A 97 7.32 -5.84 -3.85
C ARG A 97 6.47 -6.11 -2.63
N VAL A 98 5.32 -6.76 -2.86
CA VAL A 98 4.54 -7.38 -1.80
C VAL A 98 4.96 -8.85 -1.66
N ALA A 99 5.32 -9.23 -0.44
CA ALA A 99 5.52 -10.60 -0.01
C ALA A 99 4.35 -11.05 0.89
N LEU A 100 3.45 -11.86 0.32
CA LEU A 100 2.35 -12.49 1.03
C LEU A 100 2.85 -13.71 1.80
N ASN A 101 2.79 -13.65 3.13
CA ASN A 101 3.34 -14.68 4.00
C ASN A 101 2.37 -15.10 5.13
N PRO A 102 1.98 -16.39 5.23
CA PRO A 102 2.20 -17.44 4.22
C PRO A 102 1.49 -17.10 2.89
N GLY A 103 2.00 -17.64 1.79
CA GLY A 103 1.44 -17.51 0.44
C GLY A 103 0.14 -18.30 0.26
N MET A 104 -0.66 -17.91 -0.75
CA MET A 104 -1.87 -18.63 -1.14
C MET A 104 -1.56 -19.98 -1.80
N SER A 105 -0.45 -20.04 -2.54
CA SER A 105 -0.10 -21.19 -3.37
C SER A 105 0.86 -22.14 -2.65
N SER A 106 0.41 -22.86 -1.61
CA SER A 106 1.21 -24.00 -1.15
C SER A 106 0.57 -25.05 -0.28
N TRP A 107 1.05 -26.28 -0.55
CA TRP A 107 0.97 -27.46 0.29
C TRP A 107 1.96 -27.40 1.49
N HIS A 108 2.91 -26.47 1.46
CA HIS A 108 3.84 -26.18 2.56
C HIS A 108 3.48 -24.85 3.22
N ARG A 109 3.09 -24.89 4.50
CA ARG A 109 2.59 -23.76 5.30
C ARG A 109 3.55 -22.55 5.46
N MET A 110 4.68 -22.52 4.74
CA MET A 110 5.74 -21.52 4.89
C MET A 110 6.26 -20.94 3.57
N SER A 111 5.63 -21.18 2.42
CA SER A 111 6.04 -20.48 1.19
C SER A 111 5.56 -19.04 1.21
N THR A 112 6.27 -18.14 0.53
CA THR A 112 5.83 -16.76 0.29
C THR A 112 5.45 -16.59 -1.17
N ASP A 113 4.34 -15.89 -1.42
CA ASP A 113 3.96 -15.43 -2.75
C ASP A 113 4.38 -13.99 -2.97
N PHE A 114 5.02 -13.71 -4.11
CA PHE A 114 5.56 -12.39 -4.44
C PHE A 114 4.74 -11.71 -5.54
N TYR A 115 4.48 -10.42 -5.37
CA TYR A 115 3.72 -9.59 -6.31
C TYR A 115 4.42 -8.24 -6.47
N HIS A 116 4.37 -7.65 -7.67
CA HIS A 116 4.52 -6.19 -7.78
C HIS A 116 3.45 -5.52 -6.93
N VAL A 117 3.75 -4.37 -6.33
CA VAL A 117 2.80 -3.65 -5.47
C VAL A 117 1.49 -3.37 -6.23
N GLU A 118 1.60 -2.79 -7.43
CA GLU A 118 0.47 -2.52 -8.33
C GLU A 118 -0.34 -3.77 -8.72
N CYS A 119 0.30 -4.94 -8.77
CA CYS A 119 -0.38 -6.19 -9.13
C CYS A 119 -1.15 -6.75 -7.94
N PHE A 120 -0.64 -6.58 -6.72
CA PHE A 120 -1.31 -7.05 -5.52
C PHE A 120 -2.57 -6.22 -5.23
N GLU A 121 -2.52 -4.91 -5.46
CA GLU A 121 -3.69 -4.01 -5.36
C GLU A 121 -4.86 -4.42 -6.27
N LYS A 122 -4.61 -5.13 -7.37
CA LYS A 122 -5.68 -5.65 -8.24
C LYS A 122 -6.51 -6.74 -7.57
N ILE A 123 -5.97 -7.39 -6.54
CA ILE A 123 -6.61 -8.52 -5.85
C ILE A 123 -6.90 -8.25 -4.38
N ALA A 124 -6.20 -7.29 -3.76
CA ALA A 124 -6.39 -6.87 -2.38
C ALA A 124 -7.14 -5.54 -2.33
N ASP A 125 -8.28 -5.50 -1.64
CA ASP A 125 -9.07 -4.29 -1.49
C ASP A 125 -8.66 -3.53 -0.21
N PHE A 126 -7.74 -2.59 -0.35
CA PHE A 126 -7.28 -1.76 0.77
C PHE A 126 -8.30 -0.71 1.22
N SER A 127 -9.49 -0.63 0.63
CA SER A 127 -10.61 0.11 1.23
C SER A 127 -11.31 -0.68 2.35
N GLN A 128 -10.93 -1.94 2.58
CA GLN A 128 -11.40 -2.78 3.68
C GLN A 128 -10.32 -2.93 4.76
N ALA A 129 -10.68 -2.70 6.03
CA ALA A 129 -9.76 -2.80 7.17
C ALA A 129 -9.07 -4.17 7.24
N ASP A 130 -9.79 -5.26 6.96
CA ASP A 130 -9.28 -6.64 6.96
C ASP A 130 -8.04 -6.85 6.07
N PHE A 131 -7.92 -6.06 5.00
CA PHE A 131 -6.76 -6.08 4.10
C PHE A 131 -5.71 -5.06 4.52
N LEU A 132 -6.13 -3.84 4.85
CA LEU A 132 -5.22 -2.75 5.22
C LEU A 132 -4.38 -3.11 6.45
N ASP A 133 -4.98 -3.72 7.47
CA ASP A 133 -4.30 -4.08 8.73
C ASP A 133 -3.15 -5.06 8.53
N ARG A 134 -3.18 -5.83 7.44
CA ARG A 134 -2.18 -6.85 7.10
C ARG A 134 -0.95 -6.26 6.41
N ILE A 135 -1.02 -5.04 5.89
CA ILE A 135 0.14 -4.37 5.28
C ILE A 135 1.16 -4.02 6.36
N GLN A 136 2.40 -4.40 6.12
CA GLN A 136 3.54 -4.13 6.99
C GLN A 136 4.76 -3.76 6.12
N PRO A 137 5.43 -2.63 6.33
CA PRO A 137 6.76 -2.44 5.75
C PRO A 137 7.73 -3.41 6.44
N LEU A 138 8.66 -3.98 5.67
CA LEU A 138 9.69 -4.85 6.20
C LEU A 138 10.89 -4.03 6.68
N THR A 139 11.04 -3.94 8.00
CA THR A 139 12.03 -3.07 8.65
C THR A 139 12.87 -3.85 9.65
N ARG A 140 13.82 -3.16 10.28
CA ARG A 140 14.61 -3.67 11.43
C ARG A 140 13.75 -4.15 12.61
N THR A 141 12.49 -3.71 12.73
CA THR A 141 11.58 -4.08 13.82
C THR A 141 10.56 -5.13 13.43
N THR A 142 10.19 -5.24 12.14
CA THR A 142 9.12 -6.16 11.68
C THR A 142 9.62 -7.46 11.04
N TRP A 143 10.92 -7.59 10.73
CA TRP A 143 11.45 -8.77 10.01
C TRP A 143 11.23 -10.12 10.70
N LYS A 144 11.10 -10.15 12.04
CA LYS A 144 10.80 -11.39 12.78
C LYS A 144 9.40 -11.90 12.46
N LEU A 145 8.43 -11.00 12.26
CA LEU A 145 7.06 -11.35 11.86
C LEU A 145 7.05 -11.99 10.47
N ARG A 146 7.96 -11.55 9.59
CA ARG A 146 8.16 -12.12 8.26
C ARG A 146 8.75 -13.53 8.28
N GLY A 147 9.30 -13.97 9.41
CA GLY A 147 9.95 -15.28 9.55
C GLY A 147 11.33 -15.35 8.90
N LEU A 148 11.98 -14.21 8.68
CA LEU A 148 13.34 -14.18 8.13
C LEU A 148 14.37 -14.59 9.18
N LYS A 149 15.53 -15.06 8.73
CA LYS A 149 16.69 -15.32 9.60
C LYS A 149 17.50 -14.03 9.77
N ALA A 150 18.09 -13.81 10.95
CA ALA A 150 18.88 -12.62 11.23
C ALA A 150 19.95 -12.33 10.16
N ASN A 151 20.68 -13.36 9.70
CA ASN A 151 21.71 -13.20 8.67
C ASN A 151 21.17 -12.68 7.33
N SER A 152 19.92 -12.99 6.97
CA SER A 152 19.28 -12.48 5.75
C SER A 152 18.91 -11.00 5.86
N VAL A 153 18.73 -10.51 7.08
CA VAL A 153 18.36 -9.12 7.37
C VAL A 153 19.60 -8.25 7.58
N LEU A 154 20.63 -8.79 8.23
CA LEU A 154 21.90 -8.08 8.48
C LEU A 154 22.67 -7.72 7.21
N SER A 155 22.37 -8.37 6.08
CA SER A 155 22.93 -7.98 4.78
C SER A 155 22.18 -6.81 4.12
N GLY A 156 21.19 -6.21 4.78
CA GLY A 156 20.36 -5.13 4.25
C GLY A 156 19.36 -5.58 3.18
N ASN A 157 19.40 -6.87 2.81
CA ASN A 157 18.46 -7.46 1.87
C ASN A 157 17.06 -7.40 2.47
N TYR A 158 16.05 -7.25 1.60
CA TYR A 158 14.62 -7.19 1.94
C TYR A 158 14.15 -5.93 2.65
N LEU A 159 14.98 -5.33 3.52
CA LEU A 159 14.57 -4.16 4.28
C LEU A 159 14.26 -2.96 3.38
N VAL A 160 13.19 -2.26 3.69
CA VAL A 160 12.82 -1.06 2.93
C VAL A 160 13.65 0.15 3.36
N PRO A 161 13.85 1.13 2.45
CA PRO A 161 14.39 2.43 2.81
C PRO A 161 13.52 3.17 3.83
N GLY A 162 14.12 4.09 4.58
CA GLY A 162 13.42 4.87 5.60
C GLY A 162 12.22 5.64 5.08
N GLY A 163 12.31 6.23 3.88
CA GLY A 163 11.21 6.93 3.23
C GLY A 163 10.02 6.02 2.95
N VAL A 164 10.27 4.81 2.44
CA VAL A 164 9.23 3.79 2.21
C VAL A 164 8.61 3.34 3.54
N GLU A 165 9.41 3.10 4.57
CA GLU A 165 8.91 2.79 5.92
C GLU A 165 7.94 3.86 6.42
N ARG A 166 8.33 5.14 6.35
CA ARG A 166 7.49 6.25 6.81
C ARG A 166 6.24 6.42 5.95
N LEU A 167 6.37 6.38 4.63
CA LEU A 167 5.24 6.54 3.71
C LEU A 167 4.20 5.41 3.85
N VAL A 168 4.62 4.15 3.93
CA VAL A 168 3.70 3.02 4.07
C VAL A 168 2.95 3.07 5.41
N LEU A 169 3.63 3.43 6.50
CA LEU A 169 2.99 3.55 7.81
C LEU A 169 1.99 4.70 7.85
N GLU A 170 2.37 5.87 7.36
CA GLU A 170 1.50 7.05 7.35
C GLU A 170 0.31 6.88 6.40
N TRP A 171 0.54 6.29 5.22
CA TRP A 171 -0.52 5.91 4.29
C TRP A 171 -1.53 4.98 4.95
N LYS A 172 -1.03 3.96 5.67
CA LYS A 172 -1.88 2.98 6.36
C LYS A 172 -2.73 3.65 7.44
N VAL A 173 -2.16 4.54 8.24
CA VAL A 173 -2.90 5.28 9.28
C VAL A 173 -3.96 6.18 8.63
N THR A 174 -3.55 7.02 7.68
CA THR A 174 -4.44 7.96 6.98
C THR A 174 -5.63 7.24 6.33
N ARG A 175 -5.35 6.13 5.62
CA ARG A 175 -6.38 5.33 4.96
C ARG A 175 -7.30 4.65 5.97
N GLY A 176 -6.75 4.13 7.06
CA GLY A 176 -7.51 3.52 8.15
C GLY A 176 -8.49 4.50 8.79
N GLU A 177 -8.07 5.74 9.03
CA GLU A 177 -8.97 6.78 9.54
C GLU A 177 -10.15 7.04 8.61
N TRP A 178 -9.93 7.08 7.30
CA TRP A 178 -11.00 7.27 6.33
C TRP A 178 -11.95 6.08 6.25
N ILE A 179 -11.43 4.85 6.35
CA ILE A 179 -12.24 3.64 6.48
C ILE A 179 -13.11 3.72 7.73
N ASP A 180 -12.53 4.07 8.87
CA ASP A 180 -13.26 4.20 10.13
C ASP A 180 -14.34 5.28 10.07
N LYS A 181 -14.06 6.42 9.42
CA LYS A 181 -15.05 7.49 9.21
C LYS A 181 -16.19 7.02 8.32
N ARG A 182 -15.89 6.31 7.22
CA ARG A 182 -16.89 5.75 6.30
C ARG A 182 -17.79 4.73 7.01
N ASP A 183 -17.19 3.87 7.84
CA ASP A 183 -17.88 2.76 8.50
C ASP A 183 -18.56 3.19 9.83
N GLY A 184 -18.38 4.45 10.24
CA GLY A 184 -18.95 4.99 11.47
C GLY A 184 -18.30 4.46 12.74
N SER A 185 -17.11 3.85 12.64
CA SER A 185 -16.29 3.33 13.75
C SER A 185 -15.26 4.33 14.27
N TYR A 186 -15.11 5.49 13.61
CA TYR A 186 -14.11 6.49 13.99
C TYR A 186 -14.29 7.00 15.41
N ASP A 187 -13.22 6.87 16.19
CA ASP A 187 -13.14 7.32 17.57
C ASP A 187 -11.83 8.11 17.76
N GLU A 188 -11.94 9.44 17.79
CA GLU A 188 -10.81 10.34 18.01
C GLU A 188 -10.03 10.00 19.28
N SER A 189 -10.70 9.47 20.31
CA SER A 189 -10.05 9.14 21.57
C SER A 189 -9.15 7.91 21.49
N LYS A 190 -9.46 6.97 20.58
CA LYS A 190 -8.64 5.77 20.33
C LYS A 190 -7.45 6.04 19.41
N ASN A 191 -7.55 7.06 18.57
CA ASN A 191 -6.49 7.43 17.62
C ASN A 191 -5.49 8.43 18.23
N ARG A 192 -5.69 8.84 19.48
CA ARG A 192 -4.82 9.81 20.13
C ARG A 192 -3.56 9.16 20.70
N LEU A 193 -2.46 9.33 19.99
CA LEU A 193 -1.12 9.03 20.50
C LEU A 193 -0.72 10.02 21.62
N ASP A 194 0.26 9.62 22.43
CA ASP A 194 0.96 10.57 23.30
C ASP A 194 1.57 11.69 22.44
N GLN A 195 1.38 12.95 22.86
CA GLN A 195 1.76 14.10 22.04
C GLN A 195 3.26 14.14 21.73
N GLY A 196 4.11 13.72 22.67
CA GLY A 196 5.55 13.70 22.45
C GLY A 196 5.95 12.63 21.42
N PHE A 197 5.25 11.50 21.43
CA PHE A 197 5.44 10.46 20.43
C PHE A 197 4.87 10.86 19.06
N ASP A 198 3.69 11.48 19.02
CA ASP A 198 3.08 12.04 17.81
C ASP A 198 3.99 13.09 17.16
N ASP A 199 4.51 14.04 17.95
CA ASP A 199 5.44 15.06 17.47
C ASP A 199 6.73 14.43 16.94
N LEU A 200 7.25 13.37 17.57
CA LEU A 200 8.43 12.65 17.08
C LEU A 200 8.16 11.98 15.71
N LEU A 201 6.98 11.40 15.51
CA LEU A 201 6.62 10.75 14.25
C LEU A 201 6.39 11.76 13.12
N HIS A 202 5.69 12.85 13.42
CA HIS A 202 5.18 13.75 12.38
C HIS A 202 5.98 15.03 12.22
N LYS A 203 6.70 15.50 13.25
CA LYS A 203 7.38 16.81 13.25
C LYS A 203 8.90 16.73 13.36
N ALA A 204 9.49 15.56 13.60
CA ALA A 204 10.95 15.44 13.65
C ALA A 204 11.61 15.98 12.37
N GLY A 205 12.72 16.71 12.54
CA GLY A 205 13.42 17.40 11.46
C GLY A 205 12.93 18.82 11.15
N SER A 206 11.77 19.23 11.67
CA SER A 206 11.29 20.61 11.53
C SER A 206 12.08 21.56 12.45
N ALA A 207 12.32 22.79 11.99
CA ALA A 207 12.83 23.94 12.71
C ALA A 207 12.11 24.18 14.04
N GLY A 208 10.78 23.98 14.04
CA GLY A 208 9.94 24.16 15.23
C GLY A 208 9.99 22.98 16.21
N TYR A 209 10.51 21.83 15.79
CA TYR A 209 10.49 20.63 16.61
C TYR A 209 11.58 20.66 17.67
N LYS A 210 11.17 20.44 18.92
CA LYS A 210 12.06 20.35 20.07
C LYS A 210 12.09 18.90 20.56
N PRO A 211 13.26 18.22 20.48
CA PRO A 211 13.38 16.85 20.93
C PRO A 211 12.95 16.72 22.38
N GLN A 212 11.99 15.85 22.64
CA GLN A 212 11.51 15.56 24.00
C GLN A 212 12.31 14.39 24.61
N ALA A 213 11.93 13.96 25.82
CA ALA A 213 12.50 12.75 26.38
C ALA A 213 12.08 11.52 25.56
N LYS A 214 12.98 10.54 25.44
CA LYS A 214 12.69 9.25 24.80
C LYS A 214 11.45 8.61 25.47
N PRO A 215 10.43 8.17 24.70
CA PRO A 215 9.32 7.41 25.25
C PRO A 215 9.79 6.17 26.02
N GLU A 216 9.11 5.82 27.12
CA GLU A 216 9.57 4.79 28.07
C GLU A 216 9.83 3.43 27.38
N ASN A 217 8.87 2.98 26.57
CA ASN A 217 8.88 1.67 25.90
C ASN A 217 9.59 1.65 24.53
N MET A 218 10.29 2.72 24.17
CA MET A 218 11.00 2.81 22.89
C MET A 218 12.48 2.47 23.04
N GLU A 219 13.03 1.68 22.13
CA GLU A 219 14.48 1.44 22.09
C GLU A 219 15.22 2.76 21.79
N ARG A 220 16.37 2.98 22.42
CA ARG A 220 17.15 4.21 22.22
C ARG A 220 17.57 4.39 20.75
N SER A 221 17.95 3.31 20.08
CA SER A 221 18.31 3.34 18.66
C SER A 221 17.13 3.78 17.78
N GLU A 222 15.94 3.27 18.08
CA GLU A 222 14.71 3.60 17.37
C GLU A 222 14.33 5.07 17.54
N TYR A 223 14.47 5.58 18.76
CA TYR A 223 14.28 7.00 19.04
C TYR A 223 15.19 7.89 18.19
N TYR A 224 16.49 7.56 18.09
CA TYR A 224 17.43 8.33 17.27
C TYR A 224 17.19 8.18 15.77
N ASN A 225 16.72 7.01 15.31
CA ASN A 225 16.31 6.84 13.92
C ASN A 225 15.15 7.77 13.58
N LEU A 226 14.08 7.79 14.39
CA LEU A 226 12.94 8.70 14.22
C LEU A 226 13.35 10.17 14.29
N LEU A 227 14.29 10.50 15.18
CA LEU A 227 14.78 11.86 15.34
C LEU A 227 15.59 12.38 14.15
N SER A 228 16.27 11.49 13.42
CA SER A 228 17.24 11.88 12.38
C SER A 228 17.00 11.17 11.05
N CYS A 229 17.44 9.91 10.92
CA CYS A 229 17.39 9.15 9.66
C CYS A 229 15.98 9.05 9.04
N LEU A 230 14.96 9.00 9.89
CA LEU A 230 13.56 8.82 9.52
C LEU A 230 12.71 10.08 9.74
N ALA A 231 13.35 11.21 10.02
CA ALA A 231 12.67 12.48 10.20
C ALA A 231 11.87 12.82 8.92
N PRO A 232 10.56 13.13 9.03
CA PRO A 232 9.75 13.47 7.86
C PRO A 232 10.08 14.85 7.28
N TYR A 233 10.63 15.75 8.09
CA TYR A 233 11.00 17.10 7.65
C TYR A 233 12.48 17.21 7.25
N GLU A 234 12.76 18.16 6.36
CA GLU A 234 14.08 18.71 6.12
C GLU A 234 14.01 20.23 6.25
N SER A 235 14.97 20.77 7.00
CA SER A 235 15.05 22.17 7.39
C SER A 235 16.50 22.62 7.44
N ASP A 236 16.75 23.89 7.12
CA ASP A 236 18.08 24.52 7.20
C ASP A 236 18.41 25.10 8.58
N GLY A 237 17.48 25.01 9.54
CA GLY A 237 17.71 25.41 10.92
C GLY A 237 16.50 26.05 11.59
N PRO A 238 16.65 26.55 12.83
CA PRO A 238 15.54 27.01 13.67
C PRO A 238 14.70 28.17 13.11
N ASP A 239 15.25 28.94 12.17
CA ASP A 239 14.59 30.11 11.55
C ASP A 239 14.03 29.79 10.16
N ASP A 240 14.04 28.52 9.74
CA ASP A 240 13.57 28.10 8.43
C ASP A 240 12.04 28.15 8.31
N THR A 241 11.54 28.90 7.33
CA THR A 241 10.12 29.03 7.02
C THR A 241 9.70 28.24 5.78
N GLU A 242 10.63 27.65 5.05
CA GLU A 242 10.40 26.95 3.78
C GLU A 242 10.80 25.48 3.89
N GLU A 243 10.22 24.78 4.85
CA GLU A 243 10.56 23.39 5.15
C GLU A 243 10.04 22.43 4.06
N TRP A 244 10.75 21.33 3.88
CA TRP A 244 10.27 20.22 3.05
C TRP A 244 9.71 19.12 3.95
N ASN A 245 8.55 18.54 3.60
CA ASN A 245 7.91 17.48 4.36
C ASN A 245 7.56 16.27 3.49
N LEU A 246 8.03 15.08 3.89
CA LEU A 246 7.80 13.82 3.17
C LEU A 246 6.32 13.54 2.93
N PHE A 247 5.48 13.74 3.93
CA PHE A 247 4.06 13.37 3.84
C PHE A 247 3.30 14.34 2.94
N ASP A 248 3.55 15.64 3.07
CA ASP A 248 2.88 16.65 2.24
C ASP A 248 3.22 16.52 0.75
N GLN A 249 4.41 15.99 0.41
CA GLN A 249 4.79 15.75 -0.98
C GLN A 249 4.13 14.53 -1.61
N TYR A 250 4.00 13.42 -0.88
CA TYR A 250 3.67 12.12 -1.49
C TYR A 250 2.30 11.57 -1.10
N LEU A 251 1.74 11.98 0.04
CA LEU A 251 0.46 11.47 0.53
C LEU A 251 -0.69 12.36 0.10
N ASP A 252 -1.70 11.72 -0.46
CA ASP A 252 -3.01 12.31 -0.57
C ASP A 252 -3.78 12.00 0.71
N ARG A 253 -4.21 13.05 1.42
CA ARG A 253 -4.96 12.94 2.69
C ARG A 253 -6.47 13.10 2.50
N THR A 254 -6.93 13.17 1.26
CA THR A 254 -8.35 13.37 0.95
C THR A 254 -9.13 12.05 1.06
N ALA A 255 -10.45 12.13 1.24
CA ALA A 255 -11.31 10.96 1.41
C ALA A 255 -11.44 10.16 0.09
N GLU A 256 -11.29 10.86 -1.03
CA GLU A 256 -11.36 10.36 -2.40
C GLU A 256 -10.27 9.31 -2.68
N THR A 257 -9.21 9.27 -1.87
CA THR A 257 -8.16 8.23 -1.95
C THR A 257 -8.71 6.82 -1.77
N LEU A 258 -9.81 6.65 -1.03
CA LEU A 258 -10.45 5.35 -0.86
C LEU A 258 -10.93 4.75 -2.18
N ASP A 259 -11.31 5.60 -3.14
CA ASP A 259 -11.79 5.19 -4.47
C ASP A 259 -10.66 4.84 -5.44
N ASN A 260 -9.41 5.17 -5.09
CA ASN A 260 -8.22 4.79 -5.86
C ASN A 260 -7.62 3.49 -5.30
N PRO A 261 -7.76 2.33 -5.98
CA PRO A 261 -7.17 1.07 -5.52
C PRO A 261 -5.64 1.02 -5.69
N HIS A 262 -5.06 1.98 -6.43
CA HIS A 262 -3.64 2.01 -6.79
C HIS A 262 -2.85 3.15 -6.15
N ASP A 263 -3.39 3.77 -5.10
CA ASP A 263 -2.77 4.92 -4.44
C ASP A 263 -1.41 4.59 -3.79
N LEU A 264 -1.28 3.42 -3.17
CA LEU A 264 -0.03 2.97 -2.54
C LEU A 264 1.08 2.77 -3.58
N SER A 265 0.82 2.02 -4.66
CA SER A 265 1.83 1.80 -5.70
C SER A 265 2.21 3.10 -6.42
N GLN A 266 1.25 3.98 -6.68
CA GLN A 266 1.51 5.30 -7.28
C GLN A 266 2.36 6.19 -6.37
N MET A 267 2.04 6.25 -5.08
CA MET A 267 2.82 6.98 -4.09
C MET A 267 4.28 6.49 -4.06
N LEU A 268 4.48 5.18 -3.93
CA LEU A 268 5.82 4.58 -3.87
C LEU A 268 6.61 4.80 -5.16
N LEU A 269 5.96 4.68 -6.32
CA LEU A 269 6.60 4.93 -7.62
C LEU A 269 7.07 6.39 -7.75
N ARG A 270 6.25 7.37 -7.33
CA ARG A 270 6.66 8.79 -7.33
C ARG A 270 7.89 9.00 -6.45
N TRP A 271 7.88 8.44 -5.24
CA TRP A 271 9.03 8.51 -4.34
C TRP A 271 10.29 7.86 -4.93
N GLU A 272 10.18 6.66 -5.54
CA GLU A 272 11.32 5.98 -6.18
C GLU A 272 11.92 6.80 -7.34
N ILE A 273 11.06 7.45 -8.15
CA ILE A 273 11.49 8.34 -9.23
C ILE A 273 12.27 9.53 -8.67
N ASP A 274 11.75 10.19 -7.63
CA ASP A 274 12.40 11.38 -7.07
C ASP A 274 13.70 11.03 -6.35
N VAL A 275 13.78 9.88 -5.67
CA VAL A 275 15.04 9.36 -5.13
C VAL A 275 16.05 9.12 -6.24
N MET A 276 15.63 8.53 -7.37
CA MET A 276 16.51 8.31 -8.53
C MET A 276 17.03 9.64 -9.09
N LEU A 277 16.18 10.67 -9.20
CA LEU A 277 16.58 12.00 -9.64
C LEU A 277 17.53 12.68 -8.64
N ALA A 278 17.23 12.61 -7.35
CA ALA A 278 18.05 13.20 -6.28
C ALA A 278 19.44 12.55 -6.19
N THR A 279 19.54 11.26 -6.46
CA THR A 279 20.79 10.48 -6.30
C THR A 279 21.69 10.50 -7.54
N LYS A 280 21.16 10.60 -8.75
CA LYS A 280 21.97 10.65 -9.98
C LYS A 280 22.68 11.99 -10.15
N GLU A 281 23.90 11.93 -10.67
CA GLU A 281 24.62 13.12 -11.13
C GLU A 281 23.96 13.70 -12.40
N GLU A 282 24.10 15.01 -12.63
CA GLU A 282 23.43 15.68 -13.76
C GLU A 282 23.87 15.15 -15.12
N ASP A 283 25.12 14.71 -15.26
CA ASP A 283 25.66 14.13 -16.48
C ASP A 283 25.06 12.74 -16.81
N GLN A 284 24.43 12.09 -15.83
CA GLN A 284 23.72 10.82 -15.97
C GLN A 284 22.23 11.00 -16.31
N LEU A 285 21.75 12.25 -16.35
CA LEU A 285 20.37 12.58 -16.65
C LEU A 285 20.26 13.15 -18.08
N GLY A 286 19.24 12.70 -18.81
CA GLY A 286 18.82 13.39 -20.04
C GLY A 286 18.16 14.73 -19.71
N ASP A 287 17.90 15.56 -20.72
CA ASP A 287 17.37 16.92 -20.52
C ASP A 287 16.08 16.95 -19.69
N VAL A 288 15.14 16.02 -19.96
CA VAL A 288 13.90 15.85 -19.17
C VAL A 288 14.19 15.52 -17.70
N GLY A 289 15.20 14.68 -17.45
CA GLY A 289 15.59 14.31 -16.09
C GLY A 289 16.25 15.45 -15.33
N LYS A 290 17.01 16.31 -16.04
CA LYS A 290 17.59 17.52 -15.44
C LYS A 290 16.51 18.54 -15.08
N GLU A 291 15.54 18.75 -15.97
CA GLU A 291 14.41 19.64 -15.71
C GLU A 291 13.59 19.15 -14.51
N ALA A 292 13.23 17.86 -14.47
CA ALA A 292 12.52 17.27 -13.32
C ALA A 292 13.35 17.35 -12.02
N LYS A 293 14.68 17.21 -12.10
CA LYS A 293 15.55 17.37 -10.93
C LYS A 293 15.59 18.82 -10.43
N LEU A 294 15.47 19.82 -11.30
CA LEU A 294 15.40 21.23 -10.90
C LEU A 294 14.10 21.55 -10.13
N GLU A 295 13.03 20.80 -10.37
CA GLU A 295 11.80 20.90 -9.57
C GLU A 295 12.01 20.38 -8.13
N LEU A 296 12.96 19.45 -7.94
CA LEU A 296 13.43 19.05 -6.62
C LEU A 296 14.38 20.11 -6.05
N ASN A 297 13.89 20.92 -5.13
CA ASN A 297 14.73 21.88 -4.41
C ASN A 297 15.83 21.17 -3.57
N GLU A 298 16.82 21.94 -3.11
CA GLU A 298 17.97 21.38 -2.37
C GLU A 298 17.57 20.60 -1.11
N LYS A 299 16.54 21.06 -0.39
CA LYS A 299 15.99 20.37 0.80
C LYS A 299 15.37 19.04 0.41
N ALA A 300 14.59 18.98 -0.66
CA ALA A 300 14.03 17.74 -1.19
C ALA A 300 15.15 16.75 -1.52
N ILE A 301 16.20 17.18 -2.23
CA ILE A 301 17.34 16.33 -2.58
C ILE A 301 18.03 15.78 -1.32
N LYS A 302 18.29 16.62 -0.31
CA LYS A 302 18.93 16.22 0.95
C LYS A 302 18.05 15.22 1.73
N ALA A 303 16.76 15.52 1.83
CA ALA A 303 15.78 14.66 2.50
C ALA A 303 15.66 13.30 1.82
N LEU A 304 15.54 13.28 0.49
CA LEU A 304 15.40 12.06 -0.31
C LEU A 304 16.65 11.17 -0.20
N LYS A 305 17.86 11.74 -0.25
CA LYS A 305 19.11 10.99 -0.02
C LYS A 305 19.19 10.40 1.39
N ARG A 306 18.76 11.14 2.41
CA ARG A 306 18.69 10.63 3.79
C ARG A 306 17.69 9.47 3.86
N LEU A 307 16.47 9.69 3.40
CA LEU A 307 15.36 8.76 3.50
C LEU A 307 15.50 7.54 2.57
N SER A 308 16.35 7.60 1.54
CA SER A 308 16.70 6.43 0.72
C SER A 308 17.64 5.45 1.43
N THR A 309 18.20 5.82 2.60
CA THR A 309 19.04 4.93 3.39
C THR A 309 18.19 3.87 4.08
N ILE A 310 18.66 2.62 4.10
CA ILE A 310 18.03 1.51 4.80
C ILE A 310 18.50 1.51 6.27
N PRO A 311 17.61 1.74 7.26
CA PRO A 311 18.00 1.68 8.66
C PRO A 311 18.22 0.22 9.09
N MET A 312 19.47 -0.11 9.36
CA MET A 312 19.87 -1.47 9.71
C MET A 312 19.47 -1.83 11.16
N PRO A 313 19.20 -3.12 11.46
CA PRO A 313 19.13 -3.56 12.84
C PRO A 313 20.46 -3.26 13.52
N GLN A 314 20.41 -2.66 14.71
CA GLN A 314 21.59 -2.57 15.56
C GLN A 314 22.09 -3.99 15.80
N SER A 315 23.35 -4.24 15.45
CA SER A 315 23.94 -5.54 15.71
C SER A 315 23.86 -5.83 17.21
N PHE A 316 23.59 -7.08 17.58
CA PHE A 316 23.81 -7.61 18.94
C PHE A 316 25.32 -7.66 19.29
N PHE A 317 26.11 -6.64 18.92
CA PHE A 317 27.46 -6.45 19.39
C PHE A 317 27.38 -5.46 20.55
N GLY A 318 27.69 -5.97 21.74
CA GLY A 318 27.32 -5.40 23.03
C GLY A 318 27.74 -3.95 23.24
N ASP A 319 27.07 -3.37 24.24
CA ASP A 319 27.40 -2.10 24.89
C ASP A 319 28.91 -1.89 24.95
N PHE A 320 29.45 -1.10 24.01
CA PHE A 320 30.69 -0.39 24.25
C PHE A 320 30.32 0.98 24.79
N PRO A 321 30.62 1.28 26.06
CA PRO A 321 30.40 2.60 26.61
C PRO A 321 31.40 3.53 25.92
N PHE A 322 30.90 4.53 25.20
CA PHE A 322 31.71 5.70 24.89
C PHE A 322 31.92 6.45 26.21
N THR A 323 33.14 6.36 26.74
CA THR A 323 33.70 7.26 27.76
C THR A 323 34.00 8.63 27.19
#